data_AF-A0A4V1XSJ0-F1
#
_entry.id   AF-A0A4V1XSJ0-F1
#
_cell.length_a   1.000
_cell.length_b   1.000
_cell.length_c   1.000
_cell.angle_alpha   90.00
_cell.angle_beta   90.00
_cell.angle_gamma   90.00
#
_symmetry.space_group_name_H-M   'P 1'
#
loop_
_entity.id
_entity.type
_entity.pdbx_description
1 polymer ?
#
loop_
_entity_poly.entity_id
_entity_poly.type
_entity_poly.pdbx_seq_one_letter_code
_entity_poly.pdbx_strand_id
1 'polypeptide(L)'
;MDSAEQKAYDKLKSIYQKGQVKFERALEKAGNDKRRRDAILRQRLRECEAICDFCQELTLSDDKTAAKSWLKEANRWLGRKRQLEREMDENDDDNDEELPLPDRERGSDGKWREIEYY
;
A
#
# COMPACT_ATOMS: atom_id res chain seq x y z
N MET A 1 -26.85 7.62 -14.37
CA MET A 1 -26.03 8.21 -13.29
C MET A 1 -26.86 9.09 -12.39
N ASP A 2 -26.99 8.72 -11.12
CA ASP A 2 -27.57 9.58 -10.10
C ASP A 2 -26.57 10.70 -9.75
N SER A 3 -27.08 11.92 -9.50
CA SER A 3 -26.26 13.11 -9.23
C SER A 3 -25.39 12.93 -7.97
N ALA A 4 -25.81 12.07 -7.03
CA ALA A 4 -25.12 11.83 -5.77
C ALA A 4 -23.84 10.98 -5.93
N GLU A 5 -23.87 9.92 -6.74
CA GLU A 5 -22.74 9.01 -6.97
C GLU A 5 -21.59 9.74 -7.67
N GLN A 6 -21.92 10.53 -8.70
CA GLN A 6 -20.93 11.33 -9.42
C GLN A 6 -20.27 12.37 -8.48
N LYS A 7 -21.04 13.03 -7.62
CA LYS A 7 -20.51 13.95 -6.61
C LYS A 7 -19.59 13.27 -5.59
N ALA A 8 -19.93 12.05 -5.15
CA ALA A 8 -19.10 11.29 -4.22
C ALA A 8 -17.72 11.00 -4.83
N TYR A 9 -17.66 10.72 -6.13
CA TYR A 9 -16.40 10.51 -6.82
C TYR A 9 -15.61 11.73 -7.14
N ASP A 10 -16.26 12.80 -7.60
CA ASP A 10 -15.53 14.05 -7.82
C ASP A 10 -14.88 14.50 -6.50
N LYS A 11 -15.55 14.25 -5.36
CA LYS A 11 -14.99 14.45 -4.02
C LYS A 11 -13.80 13.52 -3.73
N LEU A 12 -13.90 12.22 -3.98
CA LEU A 12 -12.82 11.26 -3.76
C LEU A 12 -11.60 11.49 -4.66
N LYS A 13 -11.83 11.77 -5.93
CA LYS A 13 -10.81 12.19 -6.89
C LYS A 13 -10.09 13.44 -6.40
N SER A 14 -10.83 14.43 -5.89
CA SER A 14 -10.23 15.63 -5.28
C SER A 14 -9.39 15.30 -4.04
N ILE A 15 -9.89 14.44 -3.14
CA ILE A 15 -9.17 13.98 -1.95
C ILE A 15 -7.85 13.31 -2.37
N TYR A 16 -7.89 12.43 -3.37
CA TYR A 16 -6.71 11.74 -3.85
C TYR A 16 -5.68 12.64 -4.50
N GLN A 17 -6.11 13.58 -5.36
CA GLN A 17 -5.20 14.54 -5.98
C GLN A 17 -4.52 15.41 -4.92
N LYS A 18 -5.28 15.88 -3.92
CA LYS A 18 -4.71 16.61 -2.78
C LYS A 18 -3.76 15.74 -1.95
N GLY A 19 -4.12 14.47 -1.74
CA GLY A 19 -3.28 13.48 -1.06
C GLY A 19 -1.98 13.21 -1.81
N GLN A 20 -2.02 13.12 -3.15
CA GLN A 20 -0.86 12.89 -4.01
C GLN A 20 0.16 14.02 -3.86
N VAL A 21 -0.28 15.29 -3.93
CA VAL A 21 0.62 16.44 -3.74
C VAL A 21 1.23 16.47 -2.34
N LYS A 22 0.46 16.09 -1.31
CA LYS A 22 0.98 15.98 0.07
C LYS A 22 2.00 14.86 0.20
N PHE A 23 1.74 13.71 -0.43
CA PHE A 23 2.61 12.55 -0.46
C PHE A 23 3.95 12.86 -1.13
N GLU A 24 3.94 13.47 -2.32
CA GLU A 24 5.15 13.87 -3.04
C GLU A 24 6.00 14.84 -2.22
N ARG A 25 5.37 15.85 -1.61
CA ARG A 25 6.05 16.78 -0.69
C ARG A 25 6.60 16.10 0.56
N ALA A 26 5.89 15.09 1.08
CA ALA A 26 6.34 14.34 2.24
C ALA A 26 7.56 13.48 1.90
N LEU A 27 7.57 12.81 0.75
CA LEU A 27 8.72 12.06 0.25
C LEU A 27 9.93 12.97 0.01
N GLU A 28 9.73 14.12 -0.63
CA GLU A 28 10.78 15.11 -0.84
C GLU A 28 11.40 15.57 0.49
N LYS A 29 10.56 15.86 1.50
CA LYS A 29 11.02 16.24 2.83
C LYS A 29 11.71 15.11 3.60
N ALA A 30 11.31 13.86 3.35
CA ALA A 30 11.96 12.70 3.95
C ALA A 30 13.36 12.48 3.37
N GLY A 31 13.61 12.94 2.13
CA GLY A 31 14.91 12.82 1.48
C GLY A 31 15.33 11.35 1.39
N ASN A 32 16.47 11.01 2.01
CA ASN A 32 17.01 9.65 2.05
C ASN A 32 16.73 8.92 3.39
N ASP A 33 15.93 9.49 4.28
CA ASP A 33 15.54 8.81 5.54
C ASP A 33 14.56 7.67 5.23
N LYS A 34 15.12 6.46 5.15
CA LYS A 34 14.41 5.21 4.82
C LYS A 34 13.19 4.96 5.72
N ARG A 35 13.34 5.09 7.05
CA ARG A 35 12.23 4.87 7.99
C ARG A 35 11.10 5.86 7.78
N ARG A 36 11.42 7.13 7.50
CA ARG A 36 10.40 8.14 7.20
C ARG A 36 9.74 7.89 5.84
N ARG A 37 10.50 7.52 4.82
CA ARG A 37 9.97 7.16 3.49
C ARG A 37 9.01 5.99 3.58
N ASP A 38 9.37 4.90 4.26
CA ASP A 38 8.50 3.73 4.44
C ASP A 38 7.21 4.06 5.18
N ALA A 39 7.28 4.88 6.23
CA ALA A 39 6.09 5.33 6.94
C ALA A 39 5.14 6.13 6.02
N ILE A 40 5.70 6.97 5.14
CA ILE A 40 4.95 7.75 4.14
C ILE A 40 4.35 6.83 3.06
N LEU A 41 5.11 5.86 2.56
CA LEU A 41 4.66 4.87 1.57
C LEU A 41 3.52 4.00 2.14
N ARG A 42 3.67 3.46 3.36
CA ARG A 42 2.63 2.69 4.06
C ARG A 42 1.35 3.50 4.28
N GLN A 43 1.50 4.78 4.66
CA GLN A 43 0.35 5.66 4.81
C GLN A 43 -0.37 5.88 3.48
N ARG A 44 0.39 6.08 2.39
CA ARG A 44 -0.16 6.26 1.05
C ARG A 44 -0.85 4.99 0.52
N LEU A 45 -0.28 3.83 0.82
CA LEU A 45 -0.84 2.54 0.45
C LEU A 45 -2.26 2.36 1.02
N ARG A 46 -2.44 2.64 2.32
CA ARG A 46 -3.76 2.58 2.98
C ARG A 46 -4.79 3.52 2.37
N GLU A 47 -4.38 4.71 1.96
CA GLU A 47 -5.27 5.65 1.26
C GLU A 47 -5.68 5.12 -0.13
N CYS A 48 -4.76 4.49 -0.85
CA CYS A 48 -5.05 3.88 -2.15
C CYS A 48 -6.01 2.69 -1.99
N GLU A 49 -5.85 1.86 -0.97
CA GLU A 49 -6.74 0.73 -0.65
C GLU A 49 -8.18 1.19 -0.42
N ALA A 50 -8.38 2.14 0.50
CA ALA A 50 -9.71 2.65 0.82
C ALA A 50 -10.46 3.20 -0.40
N ILE A 51 -9.73 3.76 -1.38
CA ILE A 51 -10.34 4.31 -2.58
C ILE A 51 -10.56 3.24 -3.65
N CYS A 52 -9.70 2.22 -3.72
CA CYS A 52 -9.95 1.04 -4.55
C CYS A 52 -11.22 0.31 -4.09
N ASP A 53 -11.36 0.08 -2.79
CA ASP A 53 -12.53 -0.61 -2.21
C ASP A 53 -13.82 0.15 -2.52
N PHE A 54 -13.83 1.47 -2.30
CA PHE A 54 -14.97 2.32 -2.64
C PHE A 54 -15.31 2.27 -4.14
N CYS A 55 -14.32 2.34 -5.03
CA CYS A 55 -14.58 2.29 -6.46
C CYS A 55 -15.13 0.91 -6.87
N GLN A 56 -14.68 -0.17 -6.25
CA GLN A 56 -15.21 -1.52 -6.49
C GLN A 56 -16.65 -1.66 -6.00
N GLU A 57 -16.98 -1.17 -4.81
CA GLU A 57 -18.37 -1.14 -4.31
C GLU A 57 -19.31 -0.41 -5.29
N LEU A 58 -18.86 0.72 -5.85
CA LEU A 58 -19.63 1.46 -6.86
C LEU A 58 -19.74 0.75 -8.22
N THR A 59 -18.81 -0.13 -8.58
CA THR A 59 -18.93 -0.92 -9.82
C THR A 59 -20.05 -1.96 -9.78
N LEU A 60 -20.60 -2.25 -8.60
CA LEU A 60 -21.79 -3.09 -8.42
C LEU A 60 -23.11 -2.35 -8.75
N SER A 61 -23.04 -1.07 -9.16
CA SER A 61 -24.19 -0.27 -9.63
C SER A 61 -24.77 -0.80 -10.95
N ASP A 62 -26.10 -0.73 -11.09
CA ASP A 62 -26.85 -1.18 -12.28
C ASP A 62 -26.54 -0.36 -13.56
N ASP A 63 -25.92 0.82 -13.43
CA ASP A 63 -25.50 1.65 -14.56
C ASP A 63 -24.17 1.17 -15.16
N LYS A 64 -24.27 0.32 -16.20
CA LYS A 64 -23.13 -0.31 -16.89
C LYS A 64 -22.11 0.68 -17.49
N THR A 65 -22.50 1.91 -17.80
CA THR A 65 -21.58 2.91 -18.38
C THR A 65 -20.77 3.57 -17.28
N ALA A 66 -21.44 3.93 -16.18
CA ALA A 66 -20.80 4.39 -14.98
C ALA A 66 -19.81 3.32 -14.48
N ALA A 67 -20.27 2.09 -14.26
CA ALA A 67 -19.48 0.97 -13.76
C ALA A 67 -18.16 0.76 -14.54
N LYS A 68 -18.16 0.89 -15.87
CA LYS A 68 -16.94 0.79 -16.68
C LYS A 68 -15.93 1.91 -16.40
N SER A 69 -16.40 3.15 -16.21
CA SER A 69 -15.55 4.29 -15.87
C SER A 69 -14.89 4.08 -14.51
N TRP A 70 -15.67 3.63 -13.53
CA TRP A 70 -15.20 3.31 -12.18
C TRP A 70 -14.19 2.17 -12.16
N LEU A 71 -14.46 1.11 -12.91
CA LEU A 71 -13.56 -0.04 -13.01
C LEU A 71 -12.22 0.34 -13.62
N LYS A 72 -12.21 1.20 -14.65
CA LYS A 72 -10.98 1.69 -15.26
C LYS A 72 -10.13 2.48 -14.26
N GLU A 73 -10.78 3.35 -13.48
CA GLU A 73 -10.08 4.15 -12.48
C GLU A 73 -9.60 3.28 -11.30
N ALA A 74 -10.44 2.39 -10.78
CA ALA A 74 -10.05 1.41 -9.76
C ALA A 74 -8.81 0.60 -10.17
N ASN A 75 -8.77 0.11 -11.41
CA ASN A 75 -7.62 -0.61 -11.95
C ASN A 75 -6.35 0.26 -12.02
N ARG A 76 -6.48 1.54 -12.38
CA ARG A 76 -5.36 2.48 -12.38
C ARG A 76 -4.78 2.66 -10.97
N TRP A 77 -5.65 2.66 -9.96
CA TRP A 77 -5.25 2.86 -8.57
C TRP A 77 -4.66 1.61 -7.96
N LEU A 78 -5.18 0.42 -8.30
CA LEU A 78 -4.55 -0.87 -8.02
C LEU A 78 -3.16 -0.96 -8.66
N GLY A 79 -2.98 -0.45 -9.88
CA GLY A 79 -1.67 -0.35 -10.52
C GLY A 79 -0.69 0.50 -9.70
N ARG A 80 -1.14 1.65 -9.19
CA ARG A 80 -0.34 2.50 -8.30
C ARG A 80 -0.08 1.87 -6.94
N LYS A 81 -1.05 1.13 -6.38
CA LYS A 81 -0.88 0.33 -5.16
C LYS A 81 0.28 -0.64 -5.32
N ARG A 82 0.25 -1.45 -6.39
CA ARG A 82 1.31 -2.41 -6.71
C ARG A 82 2.69 -1.77 -6.91
N GLN A 83 2.73 -0.56 -7.47
CA GLN A 83 3.98 0.17 -7.60
C GLN A 83 4.53 0.57 -6.22
N LEU A 84 3.69 1.08 -5.32
CA LEU A 84 4.10 1.44 -3.96
C LEU A 84 4.52 0.23 -3.13
N GLU A 85 3.84 -0.92 -3.30
CA GLU A 85 4.25 -2.19 -2.68
C GLU A 85 5.67 -2.56 -3.11
N ARG A 86 5.99 -2.50 -4.40
CA ARG A 86 7.36 -2.75 -4.89
C ARG A 86 8.38 -1.74 -4.38
N GLU A 87 8.04 -0.45 -4.37
CA GLU A 87 8.95 0.59 -3.83
C GLU A 87 9.21 0.41 -2.33
N MET A 88 8.34 -0.30 -1.60
CA MET A 88 8.59 -0.70 -0.22
C MET A 88 9.44 -1.97 -0.16
N ASP A 89 9.15 -2.98 -0.97
CA ASP A 89 9.94 -4.22 -1.02
C ASP A 89 11.40 -3.92 -1.43
N GLU A 90 11.61 -3.05 -2.43
CA GLU A 90 12.93 -2.58 -2.85
C GLU A 90 13.63 -1.73 -1.77
N ASN A 91 12.88 -1.05 -0.89
CA ASN A 91 13.48 -0.45 0.29
C ASN A 91 13.84 -1.53 1.31
N ASP A 92 13.09 -2.61 1.46
CA ASP A 92 13.42 -3.66 2.42
C ASP A 92 14.68 -4.48 2.00
N ASP A 93 15.10 -4.42 0.73
CA ASP A 93 16.18 -5.21 0.10
C ASP A 93 17.64 -4.84 0.44
N ASP A 94 17.93 -3.78 1.21
CA ASP A 94 19.31 -3.57 1.72
C ASP A 94 19.70 -4.55 2.84
N ASN A 95 18.85 -5.55 3.14
CA ASN A 95 19.11 -6.52 4.18
C ASN A 95 18.71 -7.95 3.79
N ASP A 96 18.96 -8.30 2.52
CA ASP A 96 18.99 -9.68 2.03
C ASP A 96 20.38 -10.32 2.26
N GLU A 97 21.06 -9.96 3.35
CA GLU A 97 21.71 -11.03 4.12
C GLU A 97 20.57 -11.73 4.85
N GLU A 98 20.05 -12.79 4.23
CA GLU A 98 19.37 -13.86 4.93
C GLU A 98 20.33 -14.33 6.04
N LEU A 99 20.32 -13.63 7.18
CA LEU A 99 21.06 -14.03 8.35
C LEU A 99 20.57 -15.45 8.63
N PRO A 100 21.45 -16.47 8.58
CA PRO A 100 21.02 -17.83 8.83
C PRO A 100 20.28 -17.82 10.16
N LEU A 101 19.03 -18.30 10.14
CA LEU A 101 18.25 -18.46 11.37
C LEU A 101 19.17 -19.19 12.37
N PRO A 102 19.32 -18.70 13.61
CA PRO A 102 20.22 -19.33 14.56
C PRO A 102 19.85 -20.80 14.68
N ASP A 103 20.84 -21.70 14.57
CA ASP A 103 20.61 -23.12 14.74
C ASP A 103 19.92 -23.34 16.08
N ARG A 104 18.81 -24.09 16.07
CA ARG A 104 18.03 -24.37 17.29
C ARG A 104 18.10 -25.85 17.61
N GLU A 105 18.50 -26.18 18.83
CA GLU A 105 18.42 -27.54 19.35
C GLU A 105 17.15 -27.74 20.19
N ARG A 106 16.58 -28.94 20.13
CA ARG A 106 15.46 -29.32 20.99
C ARG A 106 16.00 -29.98 22.25
N GLY A 107 15.80 -29.31 23.39
CA GLY A 107 16.14 -29.84 24.69
C GLY A 107 15.33 -31.09 25.04
N SER A 108 15.82 -31.87 26.00
CA SER A 108 15.12 -33.05 26.54
C SER A 108 13.81 -32.70 27.27
N ASP A 109 13.59 -31.43 27.58
CA ASP A 109 12.34 -30.84 28.08
C ASP A 109 11.35 -30.49 26.94
N GLY A 110 11.72 -30.77 25.69
CA GLY A 110 10.93 -30.52 24.50
C GLY A 110 10.95 -29.08 24.00
N LYS A 111 11.68 -28.16 24.65
CA LYS A 111 11.77 -26.75 24.28
C LYS A 111 12.92 -26.50 23.30
N TRP A 112 12.72 -25.58 22.36
CA TRP A 112 13.75 -25.13 21.42
C TRP A 112 14.63 -24.06 22.07
N ARG A 113 15.95 -24.19 21.90
CA ARG A 113 16.95 -23.23 22.38
C ARG A 113 17.89 -22.89 21.24
N GLU A 114 18.29 -21.62 21.14
CA GLU A 114 19.21 -21.13 20.12
C GLU A 114 20.66 -21.48 20.50
N ILE A 115 21.45 -21.92 19.52
CA ILE A 115 22.86 -22.25 19.68
C ILE A 115 23.67 -20.96 19.44
N GLU A 116 24.34 -20.45 20.47
CA GLU A 116 25.33 -19.38 20.32
C GLU A 116 26.67 -19.99 19.90
N TYR A 117 27.15 -19.66 18.71
CA TYR A 117 28.52 -19.96 18.29
C TYR A 117 29.45 -18.83 18.77
N TYR A 118 30.41 -19.15 19.66
CA TYR A 118 31.47 -18.23 20.11
C TYR A 118 32.61 -18.12 19.10
#